data_AF-A0A4R5UEP3-F1
#
_entry.id   AF-A0A4R5UEP3-F1
#
_cell.length_a   1.000
_cell.length_b   1.000
_cell.length_c   1.000
_cell.angle_alpha   90.00
_cell.angle_beta   90.00
_cell.angle_gamma   90.00
#
_symmetry.space_group_name_H-M   'P 1'
#
loop_
_entity.id
_entity.type
_entity.pdbx_description
1 polymer ?
#
loop_
_entity_poly.entity_id
_entity_poly.type
_entity_poly.pdbx_seq_one_letter_code
_entity_poly.pdbx_strand_id
1 'polypeptide(L)'
;MRVASLLIVWGLATPLAAGATEEAPHPCARVSAPAERLACYDKAFPLPGEVVAADAQQAQAGFGLTRGHGRKVTGGGGGIAQVAPDRIESRVVSVAHGGGGQRRFELDNGQVWMQADANSNGHVRSGDVVQLRNGALGSYQLRTPSGVMVRVRRVR
;
A
#
# COMPACT_ATOMS: atom_id res chain seq x y z
N MET A 1 14.41 -91.44 -10.70
CA MET A 1 15.39 -90.33 -10.80
C MET A 1 14.76 -89.16 -11.55
N ARG A 2 14.61 -88.00 -10.87
CA ARG A 2 14.68 -86.60 -11.40
C ARG A 2 13.62 -86.16 -12.43
N VAL A 3 13.01 -84.98 -12.40
CA VAL A 3 13.05 -83.76 -11.55
C VAL A 3 11.76 -82.99 -11.91
N ALA A 4 11.13 -82.37 -10.91
CA ALA A 4 10.00 -81.45 -11.09
C ALA A 4 10.49 -80.12 -11.72
N SER A 5 9.76 -79.60 -12.70
CA SER A 5 9.99 -78.25 -13.25
C SER A 5 8.78 -77.38 -12.97
N LEU A 6 8.85 -76.63 -11.87
CA LEU A 6 7.99 -75.49 -11.58
C LEU A 6 8.27 -74.39 -12.61
N LEU A 7 7.26 -73.98 -13.38
CA LEU A 7 7.30 -72.76 -14.18
C LEU A 7 7.03 -71.56 -13.25
N ILE A 8 8.10 -70.88 -12.86
CA ILE A 8 8.06 -69.62 -12.12
C ILE A 8 7.70 -68.52 -13.13
N VAL A 9 6.49 -67.97 -13.03
CA VAL A 9 6.07 -66.78 -13.76
C VAL A 9 6.67 -65.56 -13.06
N TRP A 10 7.69 -64.95 -13.68
CA TRP A 10 8.24 -63.67 -13.24
C TRP A 10 7.25 -62.54 -13.53
N GLY A 11 6.66 -61.97 -12.47
CA GLY A 11 5.93 -60.72 -12.54
C GLY A 11 6.89 -59.56 -12.80
N LEU A 12 6.83 -58.99 -14.00
CA LEU A 12 7.46 -57.70 -14.31
C LEU A 12 6.70 -56.60 -13.56
N ALA A 13 7.14 -56.27 -12.36
CA ALA A 13 6.78 -55.01 -11.71
C ALA A 13 7.50 -53.88 -12.44
N THR A 14 6.83 -53.26 -13.42
CA THR A 14 7.28 -52.00 -14.02
C THR A 14 7.27 -50.92 -12.94
N PRO A 15 8.43 -50.34 -12.55
CA PRO A 15 8.42 -49.18 -11.67
C PRO A 15 7.79 -48.04 -12.46
N LEU A 16 6.66 -47.53 -11.97
CA LEU A 16 6.07 -46.30 -12.47
C LEU A 16 7.03 -45.18 -12.06
N ALA A 17 7.96 -44.81 -12.95
CA ALA A 17 8.79 -43.64 -12.77
C ALA A 17 7.86 -42.42 -12.84
N ALA A 18 7.44 -41.92 -11.67
CA ALA A 18 6.82 -40.61 -11.55
C ALA A 18 7.86 -39.58 -12.01
N GLY A 19 7.77 -39.16 -13.27
CA GLY A 19 8.55 -38.03 -13.76
C GLY A 19 8.16 -36.81 -12.95
N ALA A 20 9.05 -36.37 -12.06
CA ALA A 20 8.99 -35.02 -11.54
C ALA A 20 9.13 -34.10 -12.75
N THR A 21 8.03 -33.48 -13.19
CA THR A 21 8.11 -32.34 -14.09
C THR A 21 8.83 -31.25 -13.32
N GLU A 22 10.13 -31.12 -13.55
CA GLU A 22 10.92 -30.02 -13.08
C GLU A 22 10.43 -28.79 -13.84
N GLU A 23 9.44 -28.13 -13.26
CA GLU A 23 8.80 -26.97 -13.83
C GLU A 23 9.87 -25.88 -13.94
N ALA A 24 10.28 -25.58 -15.16
CA ALA A 24 11.38 -24.67 -15.40
C ALA A 24 11.09 -23.33 -14.69
N PRO A 25 12.06 -22.78 -13.92
CA PRO A 25 11.81 -21.56 -13.16
C PRO A 25 11.46 -20.40 -14.10
N HIS A 26 10.59 -19.52 -13.63
CA HIS A 26 10.15 -18.34 -14.38
C HIS A 26 11.36 -17.56 -14.95
N PRO A 27 11.32 -17.03 -16.19
CA PRO A 27 12.46 -16.35 -16.81
C PRO A 27 13.09 -15.24 -15.96
N CYS A 28 12.27 -14.55 -15.16
CA CYS A 28 12.74 -13.54 -14.21
C CYS A 28 13.76 -14.08 -13.20
N ALA A 29 13.74 -15.36 -12.85
CA ALA A 29 14.71 -15.98 -11.93
C ALA A 29 16.16 -15.92 -12.44
N ARG A 30 16.36 -15.75 -13.75
CA ARG A 30 17.69 -15.63 -14.38
C ARG A 30 18.27 -14.22 -14.32
N VAL A 31 17.47 -13.22 -13.93
CA VAL A 31 17.93 -11.82 -13.81
C VAL A 31 18.80 -11.68 -12.57
N SER A 32 20.08 -11.38 -12.74
CA SER A 32 21.04 -11.31 -11.64
C SER A 32 20.81 -10.11 -10.72
N ALA A 33 20.56 -8.93 -11.29
CA ALA A 33 20.33 -7.69 -10.55
C ALA A 33 19.03 -7.77 -9.73
N PRO A 34 19.05 -7.61 -8.39
CA PRO A 34 17.87 -7.80 -7.55
C PRO A 34 16.70 -6.87 -7.88
N ALA A 35 16.97 -5.58 -8.14
CA ALA A 35 15.93 -4.60 -8.48
C ALA A 35 15.27 -4.90 -9.83
N GLU A 36 16.07 -5.29 -10.84
CA GLU A 36 15.57 -5.67 -12.16
C GLU A 36 14.78 -6.98 -12.11
N ARG A 37 15.23 -7.92 -11.27
CA ARG A 37 14.54 -9.19 -11.03
C ARG A 37 13.16 -8.96 -10.45
N LEU A 38 13.05 -8.08 -9.45
CA LEU A 38 11.77 -7.72 -8.83
C LEU A 38 10.84 -7.07 -9.85
N ALA A 39 11.32 -6.06 -10.59
CA ALA A 39 10.52 -5.38 -11.62
C ALA A 39 10.02 -6.35 -12.71
N CYS A 40 10.80 -7.39 -13.04
CA CYS A 40 10.38 -8.44 -13.96
C CYS A 40 9.19 -9.24 -13.42
N TYR A 41 9.23 -9.62 -12.13
CA TYR A 41 8.12 -10.33 -11.49
C TYR A 41 6.87 -9.45 -11.38
N ASP A 42 7.02 -8.18 -10.98
CA ASP A 42 5.90 -7.24 -10.87
C ASP A 42 5.20 -7.04 -12.22
N LYS A 43 5.96 -7.07 -13.33
CA LYS A 43 5.42 -7.01 -14.69
C LYS A 43 4.71 -8.31 -15.11
N ALA A 44 5.26 -9.46 -14.75
CA ALA A 44 4.70 -10.76 -15.11
C ALA A 44 3.43 -11.10 -14.30
N PHE A 45 3.35 -10.59 -13.07
CA PHE A 45 2.27 -10.85 -12.12
C PHE A 45 1.74 -9.53 -11.56
N PRO A 46 1.01 -8.74 -12.36
CA PRO A 46 0.48 -7.47 -11.89
C PRO A 46 -0.48 -7.71 -10.73
N LEU A 47 -0.42 -6.83 -9.72
CA LEU A 47 -1.35 -6.90 -8.60
C LEU A 47 -2.78 -6.70 -9.10
N PRO A 48 -3.76 -7.47 -8.57
CA PRO A 48 -5.16 -7.20 -8.81
C PRO A 48 -5.52 -5.76 -8.43
N GLY A 49 -6.42 -5.14 -9.20
CA GLY A 49 -6.80 -3.74 -9.00
C GLY A 49 -7.36 -3.46 -7.61
N GLU A 50 -8.04 -4.44 -7.00
CA GLU A 50 -8.54 -4.36 -5.63
C GLU A 50 -7.42 -4.24 -4.58
N VAL A 51 -6.29 -4.91 -4.78
CA VAL A 51 -5.15 -4.83 -3.86
C VAL A 51 -4.49 -3.45 -3.97
N VAL A 52 -4.31 -2.96 -5.20
CA VAL A 52 -3.79 -1.61 -5.45
C VAL A 52 -4.69 -0.53 -4.85
N ALA A 53 -6.01 -0.69 -4.99
CA ALA A 53 -6.98 0.23 -4.41
C ALA A 53 -6.96 0.19 -2.86
N ALA A 54 -6.87 -1.01 -2.28
CA ALA A 54 -6.77 -1.19 -0.84
C ALA A 54 -5.48 -0.55 -0.29
N ASP A 55 -4.33 -0.75 -0.94
CA ASP A 55 -3.07 -0.12 -0.57
C ASP A 55 -3.16 1.42 -0.65
N ALA A 56 -3.79 1.95 -1.69
CA ALA A 56 -4.02 3.39 -1.83
C ALA A 56 -4.93 3.93 -0.70
N GLN A 57 -5.98 3.22 -0.34
CA GLN A 57 -6.86 3.58 0.78
C GLN A 57 -6.13 3.53 2.12
N GLN A 58 -5.30 2.51 2.35
CA GLN A 58 -4.47 2.40 3.56
C GLN A 58 -3.44 3.53 3.64
N ALA A 59 -2.79 3.86 2.52
CA ALA A 59 -1.85 4.96 2.41
C ALA A 59 -2.51 6.31 2.73
N GLN A 60 -3.71 6.55 2.19
CA GLN A 60 -4.51 7.73 2.52
C GLN A 60 -4.91 7.75 3.99
N ALA A 61 -5.43 6.64 4.54
CA ALA A 61 -5.81 6.52 5.95
C ALA A 61 -4.64 6.77 6.91
N GLY A 62 -3.42 6.38 6.50
CA GLY A 62 -2.18 6.62 7.23
C GLY A 62 -1.67 8.07 7.19
N PHE A 63 -2.11 8.87 6.22
CA PHE A 63 -1.63 10.24 6.02
C PHE A 63 -1.96 11.13 7.23
N GLY A 64 -0.98 11.85 7.78
CA GLY A 64 -1.25 12.72 8.93
C GLY A 64 -1.08 12.07 10.30
N LEU A 65 -0.92 10.74 10.37
CA LEU A 65 -0.59 10.07 11.62
C LEU A 65 0.91 10.21 11.87
N THR A 66 1.28 11.03 12.86
CA THR A 66 2.62 10.97 13.45
C THR A 66 2.77 9.62 14.14
N ARG A 67 3.18 8.58 13.40
CA ARG A 67 3.76 7.39 14.03
C ARG A 67 5.06 7.87 14.67
N GLY A 68 5.13 7.86 16.00
CA GLY A 68 6.39 8.00 16.71
C GLY A 68 7.40 7.06 16.04
N HIS A 69 8.43 7.65 15.45
CA HIS A 69 9.46 7.00 14.63
C HIS A 69 8.90 5.90 13.71
N GLY A 70 8.46 6.30 12.52
CA GLY A 70 8.27 5.38 11.42
C GLY A 70 9.50 4.48 11.30
N ARG A 71 9.34 3.22 11.69
CA ARG A 71 10.33 2.17 11.50
C ARG A 71 10.66 2.17 10.02
N LYS A 72 11.79 2.78 9.66
CA LYS A 72 12.46 2.46 8.42
C LYS A 72 12.73 0.98 8.51
N VAL A 73 11.93 0.18 7.80
CA VAL A 73 12.32 -1.18 7.47
C VAL A 73 13.45 -1.03 6.46
N THR A 74 14.64 -0.70 6.95
CA THR A 74 15.90 -0.93 6.24
C THR A 74 16.29 -2.35 6.60
N GLY A 75 15.71 -3.31 5.89
CA GLY A 75 16.00 -4.73 6.06
C GLY A 75 15.54 -5.47 4.83
N GLY A 76 16.50 -5.97 4.04
CA GLY A 76 16.27 -6.68 2.79
C GLY A 76 15.23 -7.78 2.93
N GLY A 77 14.22 -7.73 2.07
CA GLY A 77 13.15 -8.72 2.01
C GLY A 77 11.79 -8.07 1.77
N GLY A 78 11.48 -7.83 0.49
CA GLY A 78 10.13 -7.92 -0.11
C GLY A 78 8.93 -7.21 0.50
N GLY A 79 9.07 -6.45 1.58
CA GLY A 79 8.00 -5.65 2.14
C GLY A 79 8.00 -4.30 1.45
N ILE A 80 6.97 -4.03 0.63
CA ILE A 80 6.65 -2.69 0.14
C ILE A 80 6.74 -1.72 1.32
N ALA A 81 7.82 -0.93 1.34
CA ALA A 81 7.89 0.25 2.17
C ALA A 81 6.74 1.12 1.69
N GLN A 82 5.62 1.12 2.41
CA GLN A 82 4.49 1.98 2.10
C GLN A 82 4.98 3.42 2.24
N VAL A 83 5.40 3.98 1.10
CA VAL A 83 5.80 5.36 0.97
C VAL A 83 4.55 6.15 1.31
N ALA A 84 4.54 6.78 2.48
CA ALA A 84 3.44 7.64 2.86
C ALA A 84 3.30 8.71 1.76
N PRO A 85 2.10 8.90 1.19
CA PRO A 85 1.93 9.84 0.11
C PRO A 85 2.26 11.25 0.61
N ASP A 86 2.97 12.04 -0.19
CA ASP A 86 3.28 13.44 0.16
C ASP A 86 2.04 14.35 0.09
N ARG A 87 1.01 13.86 -0.61
CA ARG A 87 -0.26 14.54 -0.80
C ARG A 87 -1.42 13.55 -0.89
N ILE A 88 -2.55 13.91 -0.29
CA ILE A 88 -3.83 13.25 -0.52
C ILE A 88 -4.86 14.28 -1.01
N GLU A 89 -5.84 13.80 -1.77
CA GLU A 89 -7.01 14.58 -2.17
C GLU A 89 -8.24 13.94 -1.53
N SER A 90 -9.13 14.76 -0.98
CA SER A 90 -10.29 14.28 -0.26
C SER A 90 -11.39 15.34 -0.25
N ARG A 91 -12.64 14.91 -0.21
CA ARG A 91 -13.80 15.80 -0.11
C ARG A 91 -14.08 16.15 1.34
N VAL A 92 -14.41 17.41 1.59
CA VAL A 92 -14.89 17.86 2.89
C VAL A 92 -16.35 17.46 3.07
N VAL A 93 -16.62 16.64 4.07
CA VAL A 93 -17.98 16.22 4.46
C VAL A 93 -18.62 17.27 5.36
N SER A 94 -17.87 17.80 6.34
CA SER A 94 -18.39 18.78 7.28
C SER A 94 -17.34 19.80 7.70
N VAL A 95 -17.79 21.02 8.03
CA VAL A 95 -16.95 22.09 8.58
C VAL A 95 -17.60 22.60 9.84
N ALA A 96 -16.97 22.34 10.98
CA ALA A 96 -17.40 22.87 12.28
C ALA A 96 -16.53 24.07 12.68
N HIS A 97 -17.15 25.08 13.27
CA HIS A 97 -16.45 26.26 13.80
C HIS A 97 -16.29 26.07 15.31
N GLY A 98 -15.05 26.06 15.80
CA GLY A 98 -14.72 26.00 17.22
C GLY A 98 -14.60 27.40 17.84
N GLY A 99 -14.46 27.44 19.16
CA GLY A 99 -14.12 28.68 19.87
C GLY A 99 -12.77 29.25 19.40
N GLY A 100 -12.67 30.58 19.28
CA GLY A 100 -11.43 31.26 18.88
C GLY A 100 -11.14 31.29 17.37
N GLY A 101 -12.14 31.05 16.52
CA GLY A 101 -12.00 31.16 15.05
C GLY A 101 -11.33 29.97 14.37
N GLN A 102 -11.02 28.90 15.11
CA GLN A 102 -10.51 27.66 14.54
C GLN A 102 -11.62 26.86 13.87
N ARG A 103 -11.32 26.24 12.73
CA ARG A 103 -12.25 25.37 12.00
C ARG A 103 -11.79 23.92 12.06
N ARG A 104 -12.75 23.01 12.14
CA ARG A 104 -12.57 21.56 12.11
C ARG A 104 -13.19 21.03 10.82
N PHE A 105 -12.40 20.35 10.01
CA PHE A 105 -12.75 19.78 8.73
C PHE A 105 -12.85 18.26 8.86
N GLU A 106 -14.03 17.72 8.58
CA GLU A 106 -14.23 16.28 8.44
C GLU A 106 -14.17 15.93 6.96
N LEU A 107 -13.39 14.90 6.65
CA LEU A 107 -13.11 14.44 5.30
C LEU A 107 -13.87 13.16 4.98
N ASP A 108 -14.11 12.90 3.70
CA ASP A 108 -14.84 11.72 3.21
C ASP A 108 -14.14 10.39 3.51
N ASN A 109 -12.83 10.42 3.70
CA ASN A 109 -12.02 9.31 4.17
C ASN A 109 -12.08 9.10 5.71
N GLY A 110 -12.97 9.82 6.41
CA GLY A 110 -13.18 9.72 7.85
C GLY A 110 -12.16 10.47 8.70
N GLN A 111 -11.16 11.12 8.09
CA GLN A 111 -10.17 11.89 8.83
C GLN A 111 -10.75 13.21 9.31
N VAL A 112 -10.23 13.69 10.44
CA VAL A 112 -10.62 14.98 10.96
C VAL A 112 -9.41 15.85 11.23
N TRP A 113 -9.46 17.06 10.68
CA TRP A 113 -8.37 18.02 10.68
C TRP A 113 -8.83 19.31 11.35
N MET A 114 -7.95 19.93 12.11
CA MET A 114 -8.22 21.20 12.77
C MET A 114 -7.24 22.25 12.28
N GLN A 115 -7.76 23.43 11.95
CA GLN A 115 -6.95 24.59 11.60
C GLN A 115 -6.00 24.95 12.76
N ALA A 116 -4.72 25.09 12.44
CA ALA A 116 -3.70 25.43 13.44
C ALA A 116 -3.72 26.92 13.80
N ASP A 117 -3.89 27.79 12.81
CA ASP A 117 -3.81 29.25 12.97
C ASP A 117 -5.20 29.88 12.81
N ALA A 118 -5.68 30.66 13.78
CA ALA A 118 -7.02 31.28 13.70
C ALA A 118 -7.18 32.28 12.54
N ASN A 119 -6.10 32.87 12.06
CA ASN A 119 -6.11 33.97 11.08
C ASN A 119 -6.00 33.51 9.61
N SER A 120 -6.45 32.30 9.26
CA SER A 120 -6.37 31.83 7.87
C SER A 120 -7.62 32.21 7.07
N ASN A 121 -7.40 32.88 5.93
CA ASN A 121 -8.45 33.37 5.03
C ASN A 121 -9.00 32.29 4.06
N GLY A 122 -8.54 31.04 4.16
CA GLY A 122 -8.97 29.98 3.25
C GLY A 122 -10.41 29.60 3.51
N HIS A 123 -11.33 29.91 2.60
CA HIS A 123 -12.73 29.49 2.69
C HIS A 123 -12.87 28.03 2.25
N VAL A 124 -13.53 27.21 3.07
CA VAL A 124 -13.79 25.79 2.80
C VAL A 124 -15.23 25.48 3.21
N ARG A 125 -15.97 24.83 2.34
CA ARG A 125 -17.36 24.38 2.59
C ARG A 125 -17.44 22.86 2.49
N SER A 126 -18.53 22.31 3.05
CA SER A 126 -18.91 20.94 2.75
C SER A 126 -19.12 20.77 1.24
N GLY A 127 -18.64 19.67 0.69
CA GLY A 127 -18.64 19.37 -0.74
C GLY A 127 -17.34 19.77 -1.47
N ASP A 128 -16.52 20.65 -0.91
CA ASP A 128 -15.26 21.07 -1.55
C ASP A 128 -14.25 19.93 -1.61
N VAL A 129 -13.53 19.81 -2.72
CA VAL A 129 -12.37 18.91 -2.83
C VAL A 129 -11.12 19.69 -2.42
N VAL A 130 -10.45 19.19 -1.39
CA VAL A 130 -9.25 19.82 -0.82
C VAL A 130 -8.05 18.91 -0.99
N GLN A 131 -6.86 19.51 -1.05
CA GLN A 131 -5.61 18.75 -1.11
C GLN A 131 -4.83 18.91 0.18
N LEU A 132 -4.57 17.81 0.89
CA LEU A 132 -3.71 17.82 2.06
C LEU A 132 -2.29 17.43 1.67
N ARG A 133 -1.31 18.17 2.20
CA ARG A 133 0.12 17.98 1.88
C ARG A 133 0.98 18.06 3.12
N ASN A 134 2.12 17.36 3.08
CA ASN A 134 3.18 17.49 4.08
C ASN A 134 3.82 18.88 3.96
N GLY A 135 3.92 19.58 5.08
CA GLY A 135 4.68 20.81 5.23
C GLY A 135 6.02 20.57 5.93
N ALA A 136 6.78 21.64 6.19
CA ALA A 136 8.02 21.55 6.94
C ALA A 136 7.77 21.09 8.39
N LEU A 137 8.74 20.36 8.96
CA LEU A 137 8.76 19.96 10.37
C LEU A 137 7.53 19.18 10.85
N GLY A 138 6.94 18.34 9.99
CA GLY A 138 5.77 17.52 10.34
C GLY A 138 4.46 18.32 10.47
N SER A 139 4.44 19.55 9.95
CA SER A 139 3.18 20.28 9.75
C SER A 139 2.43 19.76 8.54
N TYR A 140 1.12 19.99 8.49
CA TYR A 140 0.29 19.66 7.34
C TYR A 140 -0.42 20.91 6.83
N GLN A 141 -0.64 20.95 5.52
CA GLN A 141 -1.30 22.07 4.85
C GLN A 141 -2.47 21.55 4.03
N LEU A 142 -3.61 22.23 4.14
CA LEU A 142 -4.79 22.02 3.33
C LEU A 142 -4.85 23.11 2.27
N ARG A 143 -4.80 22.71 1.00
CA ARG A 143 -5.05 23.58 -0.15
C ARG A 143 -6.54 23.58 -0.46
N THR A 144 -7.14 24.75 -0.34
CA THR A 144 -8.54 25.01 -0.69
C THR A 144 -8.74 25.02 -2.22
N PRO A 145 -9.99 24.92 -2.72
CA PRO A 145 -10.28 25.06 -4.16
C PRO A 145 -9.84 26.41 -4.73
N SER A 146 -9.89 27.48 -3.92
CA SER A 146 -9.41 28.82 -4.30
C SER A 146 -7.88 28.94 -4.28
N GLY A 147 -7.16 27.86 -3.96
CA GLY A 147 -5.69 27.82 -3.95
C GLY A 147 -5.04 28.33 -2.66
N VAL A 148 -5.82 28.81 -1.69
CA VAL A 148 -5.30 29.25 -0.39
C VAL A 148 -4.83 28.05 0.43
N MET A 149 -3.65 28.17 1.04
CA MET A 149 -3.09 27.18 1.95
C MET A 149 -3.48 27.48 3.39
N VAL A 150 -4.00 26.48 4.09
CA VAL A 150 -4.39 26.56 5.50
C VAL A 150 -3.56 25.55 6.28
N ARG A 151 -2.85 25.99 7.32
CA ARG A 151 -2.14 25.05 8.21
C ARG A 151 -3.14 24.26 9.04
N VAL A 152 -2.98 22.96 9.05
CA VAL A 152 -3.87 22.03 9.75
C VAL A 152 -3.09 21.02 10.57
N ARG A 153 -3.74 20.50 11.61
CA ARG A 153 -3.27 19.37 12.43
C ARG A 153 -4.32 18.27 12.41
N ARG A 154 -3.88 17.02 12.35
CA ARG A 154 -4.80 15.88 12.42
C ARG A 154 -5.28 15.72 13.86
N VAL A 155 -6.57 15.54 14.05
CA VAL A 155 -7.20 15.31 15.36
C VAL A 155 -7.89 13.94 15.46
N ARG A 156 -8.13 13.28 14.32
CA ARG A 156 -8.62 11.90 14.18
C ARG A 156 -8.19 11.37 12.82
#